data_AF-A0A9D5NCJ7-F1
#
_entry.id   AF-A0A9D5NCJ7-F1
#
_cell.length_a   1.000
_cell.length_b   1.000
_cell.length_c   1.000
_cell.angle_alpha   90.00
_cell.angle_beta   90.00
_cell.angle_gamma   90.00
#
_symmetry.space_group_name_H-M   'P 1'
#
loop_
_entity.id
_entity.type
_entity.pdbx_description
1 polymer ?
#
loop_
_entity_poly.entity_id
_entity_poly.type
_entity_poly.pdbx_seq_one_letter_code
_entity_poly.pdbx_strand_id
1 'polypeptide(L)'
;MKKASDILLIIGFVLGILGVIIGIVLTITLFSVAGNRDAIIEGLKNGTIHTSFVGDVEQQADAIIRLVRGVAIGGVVGVILSIVFCVVSLLAERKGTVGLYIAALIFSVLATNIVSIVGAILGLVSGGQDDSEPQEQ
;
A
#
# COMPACT_ATOMS: atom_id res chain seq x y z
N MET A 1 34.81 8.74 4.51
CA MET A 1 33.45 8.46 5.02
C MET A 1 32.38 9.37 4.43
N LYS A 2 32.53 10.72 4.43
CA LYS A 2 31.55 11.65 3.80
C LYS A 2 31.15 11.27 2.36
N LYS A 3 32.13 11.07 1.46
CA LYS A 3 31.89 10.68 0.06
C LYS A 3 31.04 9.41 -0.13
N ALA A 4 31.17 8.41 0.75
CA ALA A 4 30.40 7.17 0.65
C ALA A 4 28.95 7.35 1.15
N SER A 5 28.76 8.19 2.18
CA SER A 5 27.45 8.54 2.71
C SER A 5 26.62 9.34 1.70
N ASP A 6 27.26 10.27 0.98
CA ASP A 6 26.58 11.11 -0.02
C ASP A 6 26.08 10.27 -1.21
N ILE A 7 26.88 9.29 -1.66
CA ILE A 7 26.48 8.37 -2.73
C ILE A 7 25.27 7.51 -2.32
N LEU A 8 25.25 7.02 -1.07
CA LEU A 8 24.13 6.25 -0.55
C LEU A 8 22.84 7.07 -0.47
N LEU A 9 22.93 8.37 -0.12
CA LEU A 9 21.77 9.27 -0.15
C LEU A 9 21.24 9.48 -1.56
N ILE A 10 22.11 9.67 -2.55
CA ILE A 10 21.69 9.87 -3.95
C ILE A 10 20.99 8.61 -4.48
N ILE A 11 21.56 7.43 -4.23
CA ILE A 11 20.92 6.16 -4.61
C ILE A 11 19.56 6.02 -3.91
N GLY A 12 19.51 6.30 -2.61
CA GLY A 12 18.26 6.31 -1.84
C GLY A 12 17.23 7.26 -2.44
N PHE A 13 17.62 8.48 -2.81
CA PHE A 13 16.75 9.48 -3.41
C PHE A 13 16.18 9.02 -4.77
N VAL A 14 17.03 8.45 -5.65
CA VAL A 14 16.58 7.93 -6.95
C VAL A 14 15.60 6.78 -6.77
N LEU A 15 15.89 5.83 -5.86
CA LEU A 15 14.98 4.75 -5.53
C LEU A 15 13.68 5.27 -4.90
N GLY A 16 13.75 6.32 -4.09
CA GLY A 16 12.60 6.99 -3.50
C GLY A 16 11.67 7.59 -4.57
N ILE A 17 12.22 8.30 -5.55
CA ILE A 17 11.46 8.84 -6.68
C ILE A 17 10.80 7.71 -7.48
N LEU A 18 11.55 6.66 -7.79
CA LEU A 18 11.00 5.51 -8.52
C LEU A 18 9.86 4.85 -7.73
N GLY A 19 10.02 4.71 -6.41
CA GLY A 19 8.98 4.20 -5.51
C GLY A 19 7.74 5.07 -5.50
N VAL A 20 7.88 6.41 -5.54
CA VAL A 20 6.75 7.35 -5.68
C VAL A 20 6.02 7.13 -7.00
N ILE A 21 6.75 7.06 -8.12
CA ILE A 21 6.14 6.87 -9.46
C ILE A 21 5.38 5.55 -9.52
N ILE A 22 6.04 4.45 -9.14
CA ILE A 22 5.42 3.12 -9.11
C ILE A 22 4.20 3.15 -8.19
N GLY A 23 4.34 3.69 -6.98
CA GLY A 23 3.28 3.77 -6.00
C GLY A 23 2.05 4.54 -6.51
N ILE A 24 2.24 5.66 -7.21
CA ILE A 24 1.15 6.42 -7.83
C ILE A 24 0.43 5.58 -8.90
N VAL A 25 1.18 4.97 -9.82
CA VAL A 25 0.61 4.15 -10.91
C VAL A 25 -0.17 2.97 -10.34
N LEU A 26 0.41 2.26 -9.37
CA LEU A 26 -0.20 1.10 -8.73
C LEU A 26 -1.47 1.51 -7.97
N THR A 27 -1.42 2.62 -7.24
CA THR A 27 -2.56 3.16 -6.50
C THR A 27 -3.72 3.53 -7.44
N ILE A 28 -3.45 4.25 -8.52
CA ILE A 28 -4.46 4.62 -9.52
C ILE A 28 -5.08 3.36 -10.14
N THR A 29 -4.25 2.39 -10.49
CA THR A 29 -4.71 1.11 -11.06
C THR A 29 -5.62 0.37 -10.09
N LEU A 30 -5.24 0.27 -8.81
CA LEU A 30 -6.05 -0.38 -7.78
C LEU A 30 -7.37 0.36 -7.53
N PHE A 31 -7.38 1.70 -7.51
CA PHE A 31 -8.63 2.47 -7.43
C PHE A 31 -9.54 2.24 -8.64
N SER A 32 -8.97 2.13 -9.84
CA SER A 32 -9.73 1.81 -11.05
C SER A 32 -10.35 0.41 -10.98
N VAL A 33 -9.60 -0.59 -10.51
CA VAL A 33 -10.11 -1.96 -10.32
C VAL A 33 -11.23 -1.98 -9.27
N ALA A 34 -11.03 -1.31 -8.14
CA ALA A 34 -12.03 -1.18 -7.07
C ALA A 34 -13.28 -0.38 -7.47
N GLY A 35 -13.21 0.38 -8.56
CA GLY A 35 -14.35 1.09 -9.15
C GLY A 35 -15.16 0.24 -10.13
N ASN A 36 -14.63 -0.90 -10.58
CA ASN A 36 -15.25 -1.75 -11.59
C ASN A 36 -15.80 -3.05 -10.97
N ARG A 37 -16.83 -2.90 -10.12
CA ARG A 37 -17.48 -4.02 -9.41
C ARG A 37 -17.98 -5.10 -10.38
N ASP A 38 -18.57 -4.69 -11.50
CA ASP A 38 -19.15 -5.60 -12.49
C ASP A 38 -18.10 -6.53 -13.10
N ALA A 39 -16.91 -6.01 -13.42
CA ALA A 39 -15.81 -6.84 -13.93
C ALA A 39 -15.29 -7.86 -12.91
N ILE A 40 -15.33 -7.52 -11.61
CA ILE A 40 -14.95 -8.46 -10.54
C ILE A 40 -16.01 -9.55 -10.41
N ILE A 41 -17.29 -9.19 -10.41
CA ILE A 41 -18.41 -10.14 -10.35
C ILE A 41 -18.39 -11.08 -11.56
N GLU A 42 -18.21 -10.53 -12.76
CA GLU A 42 -18.10 -11.33 -13.99
C GLU A 42 -16.87 -12.26 -13.94
N GLY A 43 -15.75 -11.76 -13.43
CA GLY A 43 -14.54 -12.55 -13.23
C GLY A 43 -14.71 -13.71 -12.24
N LEU A 44 -15.51 -13.51 -11.18
CA LEU A 44 -15.88 -14.55 -10.22
C LEU A 44 -16.84 -15.58 -10.82
N LYS A 45 -17.87 -15.12 -11.55
CA LYS A 45 -18.85 -16.00 -12.22
C LYS A 45 -18.19 -16.89 -13.27
N ASN A 46 -17.24 -16.33 -14.03
CA ASN A 46 -16.52 -17.05 -15.08
C ASN A 46 -15.39 -17.93 -14.55
N GLY A 47 -15.13 -17.91 -13.23
CA GLY A 47 -14.05 -18.69 -12.61
C GLY A 47 -12.63 -18.19 -12.93
N THR A 48 -12.49 -17.02 -13.53
CA THR A 48 -11.18 -16.36 -13.76
C THR A 48 -10.57 -15.79 -12.48
N ILE A 49 -11.39 -15.45 -11.50
CA ILE A 49 -10.97 -15.01 -10.17
C ILE A 49 -11.39 -16.11 -9.18
N HIS A 50 -10.42 -16.67 -8.47
CA HIS A 50 -10.66 -17.60 -7.36
C HIS A 50 -10.39 -16.90 -6.04
N THR A 51 -11.26 -17.14 -5.06
CA THR A 51 -11.21 -16.51 -3.73
C THR A 51 -11.51 -17.56 -2.67
N SER A 52 -10.96 -17.36 -1.47
CA SER A 52 -11.28 -18.15 -0.28
C SER A 52 -12.34 -17.47 0.61
N PHE A 53 -12.91 -16.34 0.19
CA PHE A 53 -13.98 -15.68 0.92
C PHE A 53 -15.25 -16.53 0.87
N VAL A 54 -15.89 -16.71 2.02
CA VAL A 54 -17.18 -17.39 2.16
C VAL A 54 -18.29 -16.41 1.78
N GLY A 55 -19.36 -16.90 1.13
CA GLY A 55 -20.51 -16.08 0.74
C GLY A 55 -20.89 -16.24 -0.72
N ASP A 56 -21.95 -15.55 -1.11
CA ASP A 56 -22.35 -15.47 -2.52
C ASP A 56 -21.35 -14.62 -3.35
N VAL A 57 -21.49 -14.65 -4.68
CA VAL A 57 -20.57 -13.93 -5.58
C VAL A 57 -20.52 -12.43 -5.29
N GLU A 58 -21.62 -11.84 -4.86
CA GLU A 58 -21.70 -10.40 -4.56
C GLU A 58 -20.94 -10.06 -3.28
N GLN A 59 -21.13 -10.84 -2.22
CA GLN A 59 -20.40 -10.73 -0.96
C GLN A 59 -18.89 -10.93 -1.17
N GLN A 60 -18.50 -11.92 -1.99
CA GLN A 60 -17.09 -12.14 -2.34
C GLN A 60 -16.52 -10.97 -3.14
N ALA A 61 -17.27 -10.41 -4.09
CA ALA A 61 -16.84 -9.24 -4.85
C ALA A 61 -16.66 -8.01 -3.95
N ASP A 62 -17.59 -7.77 -3.02
CA ASP A 62 -17.50 -6.64 -2.09
C ASP A 62 -16.33 -6.78 -1.12
N ALA A 63 -16.03 -8.01 -0.66
CA ALA A 63 -14.84 -8.30 0.15
C ALA A 63 -13.54 -8.01 -0.62
N ILE A 64 -13.45 -8.46 -1.87
CA ILE A 64 -12.31 -8.17 -2.76
C ILE A 64 -12.17 -6.67 -2.98
N ILE A 65 -13.25 -5.96 -3.29
CA ILE A 65 -13.23 -4.50 -3.50
C ILE A 65 -12.74 -3.79 -2.25
N ARG A 66 -13.21 -4.20 -1.06
CA ARG A 66 -12.77 -3.61 0.21
C ARG A 66 -11.28 -3.83 0.44
N LEU A 67 -10.78 -5.03 0.18
CA LEU A 67 -9.36 -5.36 0.27
C LEU A 67 -8.53 -4.50 -0.70
N VAL A 68 -8.92 -4.46 -1.98
CA VAL A 68 -8.24 -3.69 -3.03
C VAL A 68 -8.22 -2.19 -2.70
N ARG A 69 -9.35 -1.62 -2.25
CA ARG A 69 -9.42 -0.20 -1.82
C ARG A 69 -8.47 0.07 -0.68
N GLY A 70 -8.44 -0.81 0.31
CA GLY A 70 -7.59 -0.59 1.45
C GLY A 70 -6.10 -0.75 1.12
N VAL A 71 -5.72 -1.69 0.25
CA VAL A 71 -4.36 -1.74 -0.31
C VAL A 71 -4.03 -0.46 -1.09
N ALA A 72 -4.98 0.07 -1.87
CA ALA A 72 -4.80 1.35 -2.57
C ALA A 72 -4.58 2.53 -1.61
N ILE A 73 -5.34 2.61 -0.52
CA ILE A 73 -5.13 3.61 0.55
C ILE A 73 -3.73 3.45 1.16
N GLY A 74 -3.32 2.21 1.46
CA GLY A 74 -1.96 1.91 1.92
C GLY A 74 -0.90 2.39 0.92
N GLY A 75 -1.17 2.24 -0.38
CA GLY A 75 -0.36 2.78 -1.48
C GLY A 75 -0.23 4.31 -1.43
N VAL A 76 -1.33 5.05 -1.26
CA VAL A 76 -1.31 6.52 -1.10
C VAL A 76 -0.42 6.93 0.07
N VAL A 77 -0.60 6.27 1.23
CA VAL A 77 0.20 6.58 2.43
C VAL A 77 1.68 6.27 2.18
N GLY A 78 1.99 5.14 1.53
CA GLY A 78 3.35 4.78 1.13
C GLY A 78 3.99 5.81 0.19
N VAL A 79 3.23 6.34 -0.76
CA VAL A 79 3.67 7.42 -1.66
C VAL A 79 3.99 8.69 -0.86
N ILE A 80 3.12 9.10 0.06
CA ILE A 80 3.34 10.28 0.91
C ILE A 80 4.61 10.11 1.75
N LEU A 81 4.79 8.95 2.40
CA LEU A 81 5.99 8.65 3.18
C LEU A 81 7.25 8.64 2.31
N SER A 82 7.17 8.15 1.07
CA SER A 82 8.29 8.16 0.12
C SER A 82 8.67 9.58 -0.31
N ILE A 83 7.68 10.47 -0.48
CA ILE A 83 7.92 11.91 -0.73
C ILE A 83 8.61 12.54 0.47
N VAL A 84 8.12 12.29 1.69
CA VAL A 84 8.76 12.79 2.93
C VAL A 84 10.20 12.29 3.04
N PHE A 85 10.44 11.01 2.77
CA PHE A 85 11.79 10.44 2.71
C PHE A 85 12.70 11.19 1.72
N CYS A 86 12.22 11.48 0.51
CA CYS A 86 12.98 12.22 -0.50
C CYS A 86 13.34 13.63 0.00
N VAL A 87 12.38 14.34 0.59
CA VAL A 87 12.58 15.69 1.15
C VAL A 87 13.59 15.66 2.30
N VAL A 88 13.43 14.72 3.24
CA VAL A 88 14.33 14.59 4.40
C VAL A 88 15.74 14.21 3.95
N SER A 89 15.89 13.37 2.93
CA SER A 89 17.18 12.99 2.35
C SER A 89 17.92 14.19 1.75
N LEU A 90 17.21 15.04 0.98
CA LEU A 90 17.78 16.28 0.45
C LEU A 90 18.19 17.26 1.56
N LEU A 91 17.39 17.35 2.63
CA LEU A 91 17.72 18.18 3.78
C LEU A 91 18.92 17.64 4.57
N ALA A 92 19.04 16.31 4.68
CA ALA A 92 20.15 15.63 5.32
C ALA A 92 21.47 15.89 4.60
N GLU A 93 21.45 15.84 3.25
CA GLU A 93 22.60 16.19 2.42
C GLU A 93 23.03 17.65 2.65
N ARG A 94 22.08 18.60 2.60
CA ARG A 94 22.38 20.03 2.75
C ARG A 94 22.88 20.43 4.13
N LYS A 95 22.30 19.85 5.20
CA LYS A 95 22.61 20.22 6.58
C LYS A 95 23.65 19.33 7.25
N GLY A 96 23.99 18.18 6.66
CA GLY A 96 24.97 17.24 7.19
C GLY A 96 24.66 16.72 8.60
N THR A 97 23.39 16.76 9.03
CA THR A 97 22.99 16.45 10.41
C THR A 97 22.61 14.98 10.54
N VAL A 98 23.32 14.23 11.40
CA VAL A 98 23.11 12.78 11.62
C VAL A 98 21.64 12.43 11.90
N GLY A 99 20.93 13.27 12.66
CA GLY A 99 19.50 13.05 12.95
C GLY A 99 18.60 12.99 11.70
N LEU A 100 18.92 13.76 10.66
CA LEU A 100 18.15 13.74 9.41
C LEU A 100 18.42 12.48 8.57
N TYR A 101 19.64 11.93 8.64
CA TYR A 101 19.95 10.63 8.03
C TYR A 101 19.15 9.49 8.66
N ILE A 102 19.07 9.49 10.00
CA ILE A 102 18.28 8.49 10.73
C ILE A 102 16.80 8.64 10.40
N ALA A 103 16.28 9.88 10.39
CA ALA A 103 14.90 10.14 10.01
C ALA A 103 14.60 9.64 8.58
N ALA A 104 15.48 9.90 7.61
CA ALA A 104 15.33 9.39 6.24
C ALA A 104 15.25 7.85 6.22
N LEU A 105 16.14 7.15 6.94
CA LEU A 105 16.09 5.69 7.02
C LEU A 105 14.77 5.19 7.62
N ILE A 106 14.27 5.83 8.69
CA ILE A 106 12.98 5.47 9.31
C ILE A 106 11.84 5.61 8.29
N PHE A 107 11.76 6.76 7.59
CA PHE A 107 10.72 6.98 6.58
C PHE A 107 10.80 6.00 5.41
N SER A 108 12.02 5.64 4.98
CA SER A 108 12.22 4.60 3.97
C SER A 108 11.66 3.26 4.42
N VAL A 109 11.96 2.83 5.64
CA VAL A 109 11.47 1.55 6.19
C VAL A 109 9.95 1.58 6.33
N LEU A 110 9.39 2.67 6.86
CA LEU A 110 7.94 2.84 7.00
C LEU A 110 7.23 2.80 5.65
N ALA A 111 7.76 3.48 4.63
CA ALA A 111 7.19 3.50 3.28
C ALA A 111 7.12 2.10 2.67
N THR A 112 8.13 1.25 2.86
CA THR A 112 8.13 -0.14 2.35
C THR A 112 7.17 -1.08 3.09
N ASN A 113 6.91 -0.83 4.39
CA ASN A 113 6.13 -1.76 5.21
C ASN A 113 4.65 -1.38 5.32
N ILE A 114 4.27 -0.13 5.03
CA ILE A 114 2.90 0.34 5.25
C ILE A 114 1.86 -0.43 4.42
N VAL A 115 2.19 -0.79 3.18
CA VAL A 115 1.29 -1.57 2.31
C VAL A 115 1.06 -2.97 2.89
N SER A 116 2.10 -3.63 3.39
CA SER A 116 2.01 -4.93 4.04
C SER A 116 1.19 -4.87 5.33
N ILE A 117 1.37 -3.82 6.14
CA ILE A 117 0.61 -3.61 7.39
C ILE A 117 -0.87 -3.39 7.07
N VAL A 118 -1.18 -2.48 6.14
CA VAL A 118 -2.57 -2.18 5.75
C VAL A 118 -3.23 -3.41 5.14
N GLY A 119 -2.54 -4.13 4.25
CA GLY A 119 -3.03 -5.38 3.66
C GLY A 119 -3.29 -6.47 4.71
N ALA A 120 -2.38 -6.64 5.68
CA ALA A 120 -2.54 -7.61 6.76
C ALA A 120 -3.71 -7.28 7.69
N ILE A 121 -3.85 -6.01 8.11
CA ILE A 121 -4.97 -5.57 8.97
C ILE A 121 -6.30 -5.81 8.27
N LEU A 122 -6.40 -5.45 6.99
CA LEU A 122 -7.64 -5.62 6.24
C LEU A 122 -7.95 -7.08 5.95
N GLY A 123 -6.94 -7.90 5.67
CA GLY A 123 -7.09 -9.36 5.57
C GLY A 123 -7.68 -9.94 6.86
N LEU A 124 -7.14 -9.57 8.02
CA LEU A 124 -7.65 -10.00 9.33
C LEU A 124 -9.09 -9.53 9.58
N VAL A 125 -9.43 -8.28 9.23
CA VAL A 125 -10.79 -7.74 9.39
C VAL A 125 -11.78 -8.43 8.46
N SER A 126 -11.40 -8.72 7.22
CA SER A 126 -12.26 -9.44 6.27
C SER A 126 -12.48 -10.90 6.63
N GLY A 127 -11.52 -11.54 7.31
CA GLY A 127 -11.65 -12.92 7.79
C GLY A 127 -12.40 -13.06 9.13
N GLY A 128 -12.69 -11.94 9.81
CA GLY A 128 -13.35 -11.93 11.13
C GLY A 128 -14.83 -11.57 11.11
N GLN A 129 -15.46 -11.40 9.94
CA GLN A 129 -16.89 -11.04 9.81
C GLN A 129 -17.83 -12.25 9.67
N ASP A 130 -17.49 -13.41 10.26
CA ASP A 130 -18.31 -14.62 10.14
C ASP A 130 -19.40 -14.79 11.23
N ASP A 131 -19.53 -13.89 12.23
CA ASP A 131 -20.36 -14.20 13.41
C ASP A 131 -21.18 -13.03 13.99
N SER A 132 -21.99 -12.30 13.20
CA SER A 132 -22.86 -11.23 13.78
C SER A 132 -24.14 -10.88 13.01
N GLU A 133 -24.93 -11.85 12.56
CA GLU A 133 -26.39 -11.64 12.50
C GLU A 133 -27.11 -12.89 13.03
N PRO A 134 -27.75 -12.84 14.22
CA PRO A 134 -28.67 -13.90 14.61
C PRO A 134 -29.87 -13.84 13.68
N GLN A 135 -30.11 -14.91 12.92
CA GLN A 135 -31.36 -15.10 12.20
C GLN A 135 -32.51 -15.11 13.22
N GLU A 136 -33.29 -14.05 13.25
CA GLU A 136 -34.58 -14.03 13.96
C GLU A 136 -35.48 -15.10 13.33
N GLN A 137 -35.79 -16.13 14.13
CA GLN A 137 -36.85 -17.12 13.88
C GLN A 137 -38.19 -16.59 14.37
#